data_AF-U6DNL6-F1
#
_entry.id   AF-U6DNL6-F1
#
_cell.length_a   1.000
_cell.length_b   1.000
_cell.length_c   1.000
_cell.angle_alpha   90.00
_cell.angle_beta   90.00
_cell.angle_gamma   90.00
#
_symmetry.space_group_name_H-M   'P 1'
#
loop_
_entity.id
_entity.type
_entity.pdbx_description
1 polymer ?
#
loop_
_entity_poly.entity_id
_entity_poly.type
_entity_poly.pdbx_seq_one_letter_code
_entity_poly.pdbx_strand_id
1 'polypeptide(L)'
;LAPSLPRSDAADVRELLRSNKKLAKMVGHIFDMSDDDPRKEEEIRKYSAIYGRFDSKRKDGKHLTLHELTVNEAAAQLCVKDNALLTRRDELFALARQISREVTYKYTYRTTKSKCGERDELSPKRIKVEDGFPDFQDSVQTLFQQAKAKSEELAGLGSQ
;
A
#
# COMPACT_ATOMS: atom_id res chain seq x y z
N LEU A 1 18.64 6.55 -9.51
CA LEU A 1 18.90 6.05 -8.15
C LEU A 1 17.89 6.70 -7.22
N ALA A 2 17.18 5.94 -6.37
CA ALA A 2 16.38 6.54 -5.31
C ALA A 2 17.34 7.29 -4.36
N PRO A 3 17.02 8.52 -3.90
CA PRO A 3 17.80 9.17 -2.85
C PRO A 3 17.85 8.22 -1.65
N SER A 4 19.05 7.89 -1.20
CA SER A 4 19.24 7.06 0.00
C SER A 4 18.60 7.80 1.16
N LEU A 5 17.53 7.25 1.72
CA LEU A 5 17.02 7.70 3.00
C LEU A 5 18.17 7.68 4.00
N PRO A 6 18.33 8.72 4.84
CA PRO A 6 19.34 8.71 5.88
C PRO A 6 19.13 7.46 6.74
N ARG A 7 20.12 6.57 6.75
CA ARG A 7 20.09 5.38 7.60
C ARG A 7 20.21 5.82 9.05
N SER A 8 19.30 5.35 9.87
CA SER A 8 19.38 5.55 11.31
C SER A 8 20.58 4.80 11.90
N ASP A 9 21.24 5.38 12.90
CA ASP A 9 22.34 4.69 13.58
C ASP A 9 21.78 3.52 14.39
N ALA A 10 22.33 2.32 14.17
CA ALA A 10 21.94 1.12 14.88
C ALA A 10 22.23 1.22 16.40
N ALA A 11 23.24 2.01 16.81
CA ALA A 11 23.56 2.23 18.21
C ALA A 11 22.44 2.98 18.94
N ASP A 12 21.94 4.06 18.34
CA ASP A 12 20.85 4.89 18.88
C ASP A 12 19.57 4.08 19.06
N VAL A 13 19.25 3.24 18.07
CA VAL A 13 18.07 2.36 18.13
C VAL A 13 18.21 1.35 19.27
N ARG A 14 19.39 0.76 19.44
CA ARG A 14 19.65 -0.17 20.56
C ARG A 14 19.51 0.52 21.91
N GLU A 15 19.97 1.77 22.04
CA GLU A 15 19.79 2.55 23.27
C GLU A 15 18.33 2.88 23.55
N LEU A 16 17.57 3.27 22.53
CA LEU A 16 16.13 3.51 22.63
C LEU A 16 15.39 2.25 23.09
N LEU A 17 15.74 1.08 22.56
CA LEU A 17 15.15 -0.19 22.98
C LEU A 17 15.53 -0.54 24.43
N ARG A 18 16.76 -0.25 24.88
CA ARG A 18 17.17 -0.45 26.29
C ARG A 18 16.37 0.42 27.26
N SER A 19 16.11 1.68 26.90
CA SER A 19 15.35 2.61 27.74
C SER A 19 13.83 2.36 27.69
N ASN A 20 13.29 1.89 26.56
CA ASN A 20 11.86 1.66 26.37
C ASN A 20 11.50 0.17 26.33
N LYS A 21 11.26 -0.41 27.52
CA LYS A 21 10.90 -1.84 27.69
C LYS A 21 9.67 -2.27 26.90
N LYS A 22 8.69 -1.39 26.70
CA LYS A 22 7.46 -1.71 25.93
C LYS A 22 7.78 -1.86 24.46
N LEU A 23 8.57 -0.94 23.91
CA LEU A 23 9.00 -0.98 22.52
C LEU A 23 9.94 -2.16 22.25
N ALA A 24 10.89 -2.42 23.14
CA ALA A 24 11.77 -3.58 23.05
C ALA A 24 11.00 -4.91 23.02
N LYS A 25 9.97 -5.06 23.85
CA LYS A 25 9.10 -6.25 23.80
C LYS A 25 8.32 -6.37 22.50
N MET A 26 8.04 -5.26 21.83
CA MET A 26 7.22 -5.24 20.62
C MET A 26 8.04 -5.56 19.37
N VAL A 27 9.19 -4.91 19.19
CA VAL A 27 9.97 -4.99 17.94
C VAL A 27 11.43 -5.35 18.15
N GLY A 28 11.89 -5.51 19.39
CA GLY A 28 13.30 -5.73 19.71
C GLY A 28 13.87 -6.99 19.07
N HIS A 29 13.10 -8.09 19.07
CA HIS A 29 13.53 -9.35 18.46
C HIS A 29 13.86 -9.21 16.98
N ILE A 30 13.20 -8.31 16.25
CA ILE A 30 13.45 -8.05 14.82
C ILE A 30 14.86 -7.48 14.59
N PHE A 31 15.37 -6.68 15.53
CA PHE A 31 16.71 -6.11 15.47
C PHE A 31 17.81 -7.13 15.79
N ASP A 32 17.46 -8.23 16.47
CA ASP A 32 18.38 -9.31 16.80
C ASP A 32 18.42 -10.41 15.71
N MET A 33 17.44 -10.42 14.79
CA MET A 33 17.40 -11.34 13.65
C MET A 33 18.43 -10.97 12.58
N SER A 34 19.01 -11.99 11.91
CA SER A 34 19.90 -11.79 10.76
C SER A 34 19.15 -11.19 9.57
N ASP A 35 19.82 -10.33 8.80
CA ASP A 35 19.25 -9.76 7.56
C ASP A 35 18.98 -10.82 6.47
N ASP A 36 19.69 -11.95 6.52
CA ASP A 36 19.50 -13.08 5.58
C ASP A 36 18.37 -14.03 6.01
N ASP A 37 17.76 -13.83 7.18
CA ASP A 37 16.68 -14.69 7.65
C ASP A 37 15.36 -14.31 6.94
N PRO A 38 14.75 -15.21 6.15
CA PRO A 38 13.51 -14.90 5.43
C PRO A 38 12.36 -14.53 6.40
N ARG A 39 12.39 -15.02 7.64
CA ARG A 39 11.38 -14.72 8.66
C ARG A 39 11.44 -13.28 9.13
N LYS A 40 12.60 -12.61 8.98
CA LYS A 40 12.76 -11.21 9.37
C LYS A 40 11.85 -10.30 8.57
N GLU A 41 11.74 -10.54 7.26
CA GLU A 41 10.83 -9.76 6.41
C GLU A 41 9.36 -9.96 6.81
N GLU A 42 8.96 -11.17 7.16
CA GLU A 42 7.61 -11.48 7.61
C GLU A 42 7.26 -10.72 8.90
N GLU A 43 8.19 -10.69 9.87
CA GLU A 43 8.02 -9.92 11.10
C GLU A 43 8.00 -8.42 10.82
N ILE A 44 8.87 -7.91 9.94
CA ILE A 44 8.83 -6.51 9.51
C ILE A 44 7.47 -6.16 8.91
N ARG A 45 6.93 -6.98 8.01
CA ARG A 45 5.60 -6.78 7.40
C ARG A 45 4.50 -6.75 8.46
N LYS A 46 4.55 -7.66 9.42
CA LYS A 46 3.57 -7.73 10.52
C LYS A 46 3.58 -6.48 11.41
N TYR A 47 4.75 -5.99 11.80
CA TYR A 47 4.88 -4.87 12.72
C TYR A 47 4.79 -3.47 12.07
N SER A 48 5.16 -3.37 10.79
CA SER A 48 5.06 -2.14 9.98
C SER A 48 3.63 -1.78 9.56
N ALA A 49 2.69 -2.73 9.62
CA ALA A 49 1.30 -2.47 9.26
C ALA A 49 0.71 -1.23 9.98
N ILE A 50 0.14 -0.32 9.19
CA ILE A 50 -0.50 0.92 9.64
C ILE A 50 -1.99 0.67 9.84
N TYR A 51 -2.64 0.07 8.84
CA TYR A 51 -4.05 -0.31 8.84
C TYR A 51 -4.19 -1.83 9.02
N GLY A 52 -5.28 -2.28 9.65
CA GLY A 52 -5.54 -3.71 9.88
C GLY A 52 -4.51 -4.38 10.80
N ARG A 53 -3.93 -3.61 11.72
CA ARG A 53 -2.84 -4.06 12.57
C ARG A 53 -3.32 -5.08 13.61
N PHE A 54 -2.56 -6.15 13.79
CA PHE A 54 -2.93 -7.29 14.66
C PHE A 54 -3.11 -6.93 16.14
N ASP A 55 -2.50 -5.84 16.61
CA ASP A 55 -2.61 -5.35 17.99
C ASP A 55 -3.67 -4.24 18.15
N SER A 56 -4.38 -3.89 17.07
CA SER A 56 -5.46 -2.91 17.11
C SER A 56 -6.75 -3.56 17.62
N LYS A 57 -7.46 -2.86 18.52
CA LYS A 57 -8.76 -3.29 19.05
C LYS A 57 -9.94 -3.08 18.07
N ARG A 58 -9.67 -2.73 16.81
CA ARG A 58 -10.72 -2.45 15.82
C ARG A 58 -11.38 -3.74 15.34
N LYS A 59 -12.68 -3.66 15.03
CA LYS A 59 -13.47 -4.81 14.56
C LYS A 59 -12.82 -5.46 13.33
N ASP A 60 -12.38 -6.69 13.51
CA ASP A 60 -12.00 -7.61 12.44
C ASP A 60 -13.24 -7.87 11.57
N GLY A 61 -13.11 -7.67 10.26
CA GLY A 61 -14.19 -7.98 9.30
C GLY A 61 -14.30 -7.03 8.12
N LYS A 62 -13.73 -5.82 8.19
CA LYS A 62 -13.66 -4.94 7.02
C LYS A 62 -12.39 -5.22 6.23
N HIS A 63 -12.54 -5.56 4.95
CA HIS A 63 -11.41 -5.63 4.02
C HIS A 63 -10.74 -4.26 3.90
N LEU A 64 -9.41 -4.25 3.85
CA LEU A 64 -8.64 -3.03 3.61
C LEU A 64 -8.95 -2.49 2.22
N THR A 65 -9.14 -1.18 2.14
CA THR A 65 -9.27 -0.46 0.87
C THR A 65 -7.94 -0.46 0.12
N LEU A 66 -7.99 -0.20 -1.20
CA LEU A 66 -6.78 -0.07 -2.02
C LEU A 66 -5.78 0.95 -1.46
N HIS A 67 -6.26 2.08 -0.92
CA HIS A 67 -5.41 3.08 -0.29
C HIS A 67 -4.69 2.52 0.94
N GLU A 68 -5.41 1.83 1.83
CA GLU A 68 -4.84 1.24 3.03
C GLU A 68 -3.81 0.16 2.70
N LEU A 69 -4.09 -0.70 1.72
CA LEU A 69 -3.15 -1.70 1.20
C LEU A 69 -1.89 -1.03 0.64
N THR A 70 -2.05 0.03 -0.16
CA THR A 70 -0.92 0.77 -0.75
C THR A 70 -0.03 1.42 0.32
N VAL A 71 -0.65 1.98 1.38
CA VAL A 71 0.10 2.57 2.51
C VAL A 71 0.83 1.48 3.29
N ASN A 72 0.20 0.34 3.57
CA ASN A 72 0.83 -0.78 4.26
C ASN A 72 2.02 -1.34 3.47
N GLU A 73 1.88 -1.50 2.15
CA GLU A 73 2.95 -1.96 1.27
C GLU A 73 4.14 -0.97 1.27
N ALA A 74 3.87 0.33 1.16
CA ALA A 74 4.91 1.35 1.24
C ALA A 74 5.64 1.33 2.61
N ALA A 75 4.89 1.14 3.70
CA ALA A 75 5.46 1.04 5.03
C ALA A 75 6.37 -0.19 5.19
N ALA A 76 5.93 -1.36 4.70
CA ALA A 76 6.74 -2.58 4.73
C ALA A 76 8.06 -2.40 3.96
N GLN A 77 8.01 -1.86 2.74
CA GLN A 77 9.20 -1.61 1.93
C GLN A 77 10.17 -0.61 2.57
N LEU A 78 9.66 0.41 3.25
CA LEU A 78 10.48 1.35 4.01
C LEU A 78 11.17 0.65 5.18
N CYS A 79 10.43 -0.15 5.95
CA CYS A 79 10.98 -0.85 7.11
C CYS A 79 11.99 -1.95 6.73
N VAL A 80 11.83 -2.61 5.58
CA VAL A 80 12.85 -3.56 5.08
C VAL A 80 14.16 -2.85 4.74
N LYS A 81 14.10 -1.60 4.29
CA LYS A 81 15.30 -0.80 3.98
C LYS A 81 15.92 -0.15 5.23
N ASP A 82 15.07 0.31 6.16
CA ASP A 82 15.48 0.87 7.45
C ASP A 82 14.58 0.34 8.58
N ASN A 83 15.07 -0.67 9.28
CA ASN A 83 14.39 -1.29 10.41
C ASN A 83 14.07 -0.28 11.53
N ALA A 84 14.85 0.79 11.66
CA ALA A 84 14.64 1.80 12.70
C ALA A 84 13.29 2.49 12.60
N LEU A 85 12.68 2.53 11.41
CA LEU A 85 11.34 3.09 11.22
C LEU A 85 10.25 2.35 12.00
N LEU A 86 10.48 1.09 12.41
CA LEU A 86 9.58 0.36 13.31
C LEU A 86 9.47 1.02 14.70
N THR A 87 10.50 1.79 15.10
CA THR A 87 10.51 2.53 16.37
C THR A 87 9.87 3.92 16.27
N ARG A 88 9.73 4.46 15.05
CA ARG A 88 9.27 5.83 14.75
C ARG A 88 7.98 5.78 13.92
N ARG A 89 6.91 5.26 14.52
CA ARG A 89 5.63 5.01 13.80
C ARG A 89 5.05 6.27 13.13
N ASP A 90 5.17 7.44 13.76
CA ASP A 90 4.63 8.68 13.20
C ASP A 90 5.37 9.10 11.92
N GLU A 91 6.69 8.95 11.91
CA GLU A 91 7.53 9.20 10.73
C GLU A 91 7.25 8.17 9.64
N LEU A 92 7.20 6.88 9.99
CA LEU A 92 6.84 5.81 9.07
C LEU A 92 5.48 6.08 8.39
N PHE A 93 4.48 6.49 9.17
CA PHE A 93 3.16 6.83 8.65
C PHE A 93 3.20 8.01 7.68
N ALA A 94 3.93 9.08 8.02
CA ALA A 94 4.08 10.24 7.16
C ALA A 94 4.73 9.89 5.81
N LEU A 95 5.84 9.14 5.85
CA LEU A 95 6.56 8.69 4.65
C LEU A 95 5.71 7.75 3.78
N ALA A 96 5.09 6.73 4.37
CA ALA A 96 4.26 5.78 3.65
C ALA A 96 3.04 6.46 3.00
N ARG A 97 2.41 7.42 3.71
CA ARG A 97 1.31 8.23 3.17
C ARG A 97 1.78 9.10 2.01
N GLN A 98 2.97 9.70 2.09
CA GLN A 98 3.55 10.48 1.00
C GLN A 98 3.75 9.61 -0.24
N ILE A 99 4.40 8.45 -0.10
CA ILE A 99 4.64 7.51 -1.20
C ILE A 99 3.30 7.07 -1.82
N SER A 100 2.31 6.70 -1.01
CA SER A 100 0.98 6.30 -1.50
C SER A 100 0.33 7.40 -2.34
N ARG A 101 0.42 8.67 -1.91
CA ARG A 101 -0.08 9.82 -2.67
C ARG A 101 0.67 10.00 -3.99
N GLU A 102 1.99 9.90 -3.97
CA GLU A 102 2.82 10.04 -5.18
C GLU A 102 2.55 8.95 -6.21
N VAL A 103 2.44 7.70 -5.77
CA VAL A 103 2.12 6.55 -6.63
C VAL A 103 0.75 6.72 -7.26
N THR A 104 -0.27 7.06 -6.45
CA THR A 104 -1.63 7.30 -6.93
C THR A 104 -1.66 8.44 -7.94
N TYR A 105 -1.02 9.57 -7.62
CA TYR A 105 -0.95 10.73 -8.52
C TYR A 105 -0.27 10.39 -9.84
N LYS A 106 0.87 9.69 -9.82
CA LYS A 106 1.56 9.27 -11.05
C LYS A 106 0.72 8.31 -11.88
N TYR A 107 0.03 7.37 -11.24
CA TYR A 107 -0.84 6.41 -11.93
C TYR A 107 -2.03 7.12 -12.58
N THR A 108 -2.77 7.96 -11.86
CA THR A 108 -3.92 8.70 -12.40
C THR A 108 -3.50 9.72 -13.46
N TYR A 109 -2.38 10.41 -13.25
CA TYR A 109 -1.87 11.39 -14.21
C TYR A 109 -1.41 10.72 -15.51
N ARG A 110 -0.70 9.59 -15.45
CA ARG A 110 -0.27 8.85 -16.65
C ARG A 110 -1.45 8.26 -17.40
N THR A 111 -2.43 7.67 -16.70
CA THR A 111 -3.62 7.06 -17.30
C THR A 111 -4.56 8.08 -17.95
N THR A 112 -4.70 9.29 -17.37
CA THR A 112 -5.50 10.36 -17.97
C THR A 112 -4.85 10.98 -19.21
N LYS A 113 -3.51 11.07 -19.25
CA LYS A 113 -2.79 11.52 -20.46
C LYS A 113 -2.82 10.50 -21.60
N SER A 114 -2.84 9.19 -21.29
CA SER A 114 -2.96 8.13 -22.32
C SER A 114 -4.39 7.93 -22.84
N LYS A 115 -5.42 8.44 -22.15
CA LYS A 115 -6.83 8.40 -22.58
C LYS A 115 -7.30 9.70 -23.22
N CYS A 116 -6.39 10.55 -23.70
CA CYS A 116 -6.70 11.70 -24.53
C CYS A 116 -7.04 11.23 -25.96
N GLY A 117 -8.21 10.60 -26.07
CA GLY A 117 -8.81 10.07 -27.30
C GLY A 117 -10.34 10.00 -27.24
N GLU A 118 -10.98 10.01 -26.07
CA GLU A 118 -12.38 10.43 -25.97
C GLU A 118 -12.77 10.75 -24.51
N ARG A 119 -13.43 11.90 -24.34
CA ARG A 119 -14.35 12.26 -23.24
C ARG A 119 -13.71 12.68 -21.92
N ASP A 120 -13.37 13.97 -21.94
CA ASP A 120 -13.81 15.04 -21.04
C ASP A 120 -14.15 14.75 -19.57
N GLU A 121 -13.56 15.60 -18.72
CA GLU A 121 -13.80 15.89 -17.30
C GLU A 121 -13.70 14.70 -16.33
N LEU A 122 -12.84 14.73 -15.31
CA LEU A 122 -13.00 15.59 -14.13
C LEU A 122 -11.64 16.01 -13.58
N SER A 123 -11.45 17.32 -13.47
CA SER A 123 -10.27 17.96 -12.89
C SER A 123 -10.14 17.64 -11.39
N PRO A 124 -8.96 17.22 -10.88
CA PRO A 124 -8.79 16.92 -9.47
C PRO A 124 -8.50 18.21 -8.68
N LYS A 125 -9.56 18.92 -8.26
CA LYS A 125 -9.54 19.87 -7.13
C LYS A 125 -10.96 20.40 -6.85
N ARG A 126 -11.59 19.88 -5.79
CA ARG A 126 -12.25 20.60 -4.67
C ARG A 126 -13.27 19.66 -4.01
N ILE A 127 -13.20 19.55 -2.69
CA ILE A 127 -14.20 18.86 -1.87
C ILE A 127 -15.56 19.51 -2.14
N LYS A 128 -16.52 18.70 -2.59
CA LYS A 128 -17.94 18.91 -2.38
C LYS A 128 -18.54 17.53 -2.09
N VAL A 129 -19.00 17.35 -0.87
CA VAL A 129 -19.91 16.26 -0.50
C VAL A 129 -21.19 16.53 -1.25
N GLU A 130 -21.50 15.75 -2.28
CA GLU A 130 -22.87 15.46 -2.72
C GLU A 130 -22.92 14.06 -3.35
N ASP A 131 -24.06 13.42 -3.10
CA ASP A 131 -24.53 12.07 -3.39
C ASP A 131 -24.21 11.51 -4.79
N GLY A 132 -24.03 10.19 -4.88
CA GLY A 132 -24.05 9.43 -6.13
C GLY A 132 -22.73 8.76 -6.51
N PHE A 133 -22.47 7.58 -5.97
CA PHE A 133 -21.44 6.66 -6.47
C PHE A 133 -21.91 6.05 -7.80
N PRO A 134 -21.16 6.10 -8.91
CA PRO A 134 -21.46 5.26 -10.06
C PRO A 134 -21.12 3.81 -9.70
N ASP A 135 -22.09 2.91 -9.90
CA ASP A 135 -22.07 1.54 -9.45
C ASP A 135 -20.92 0.74 -10.11
N PHE A 136 -19.92 0.39 -9.31
CA PHE A 136 -18.76 -0.42 -9.73
C PHE A 136 -19.19 -1.80 -10.25
N GLN A 137 -20.39 -2.25 -9.88
CA GLN A 137 -20.97 -3.52 -10.29
C GLN A 137 -21.32 -3.53 -11.80
N ASP A 138 -21.80 -2.42 -12.35
CA ASP A 138 -22.18 -2.33 -13.77
C ASP A 138 -20.95 -2.38 -14.70
N SER A 139 -19.84 -1.79 -14.26
CA SER A 139 -18.61 -1.79 -15.04
C SER A 139 -17.94 -3.18 -15.08
N VAL A 140 -18.03 -3.94 -13.99
CA VAL A 140 -17.58 -5.34 -13.96
C VAL A 140 -18.50 -6.23 -14.80
N GLN A 141 -19.82 -6.01 -14.74
CA GLN A 141 -20.78 -6.80 -15.50
C GLN A 141 -20.67 -6.57 -17.02
N THR A 142 -20.42 -5.32 -17.42
CA THR A 142 -20.17 -4.95 -18.82
C THR A 142 -18.88 -5.58 -19.35
N LEU A 143 -17.81 -5.58 -18.53
CA LEU A 143 -16.54 -6.20 -18.91
C LEU A 143 -16.66 -7.72 -19.06
N PHE A 144 -17.45 -8.37 -18.20
CA PHE A 144 -17.72 -9.80 -18.29
C PHE A 144 -18.54 -10.16 -19.53
N GLN A 145 -19.56 -9.37 -19.88
CA GLN A 145 -20.32 -9.56 -21.12
C GLN A 145 -19.46 -9.36 -22.37
N GLN A 146 -18.59 -8.36 -22.38
CA GLN A 146 -17.63 -8.18 -23.47
C GLN A 146 -16.65 -9.35 -23.59
N ALA A 147 -16.13 -9.87 -22.48
CA ALA A 147 -15.25 -11.03 -22.50
C ALA A 147 -15.94 -12.29 -23.03
N LYS A 148 -17.22 -12.48 -22.69
CA LYS A 148 -18.04 -13.59 -23.18
C LYS A 148 -18.33 -13.48 -24.68
N ALA A 149 -18.75 -12.32 -25.16
CA ALA A 149 -19.00 -12.09 -26.59
C ALA A 149 -17.75 -12.31 -27.44
N LYS A 150 -16.58 -11.87 -26.93
CA LYS A 150 -15.30 -12.09 -27.61
C LYS A 150 -14.89 -13.57 -27.65
N SER A 151 -15.27 -14.36 -26.64
CA SER A 151 -15.02 -15.80 -26.63
C SER A 151 -15.92 -16.57 -27.62
N GLU A 152 -17.15 -16.10 -27.83
CA GLU A 152 -18.09 -16.69 -28.78
C GLU A 152 -17.69 -16.38 -30.23
N GLU A 153 -17.19 -15.17 -30.53
CA GLU A 153 -16.62 -14.85 -31.86
C GLU A 153 -15.40 -15.73 -32.21
N LEU A 154 -14.53 -15.98 -31.23
CA LEU A 154 -13.35 -16.84 -31.43
C LEU A 154 -13.73 -18.31 -31.64
N ALA A 155 -14.82 -18.77 -31.05
CA ALA A 155 -15.34 -20.13 -31.26
C ALA A 155 -15.99 -20.31 -32.64
N GLY A 156 -16.55 -19.24 -33.23
CA GLY A 156 -17.15 -19.26 -34.57
C GLY A 156 -16.15 -19.31 -35.74
N LEU A 157 -14.89 -18.90 -35.50
CA LEU A 157 -13.83 -18.89 -36.52
C LEU A 157 -13.07 -20.23 -36.64
N GLY A 158 -13.41 -21.23 -35.82
CA GLY A 158 -12.83 -22.59 -35.84
C GLY A 158 -13.63 -23.62 -36.65
N SER A 159 -14.63 -23.21 -37.43
CA SER A 159 -15.42 -24.11 -38.27
C SER A 159 -15.59 -23.55 -39.68
N GLN A 160 -14.49 -23.51 -40.43
CA GLN A 160 -14.46 -23.66 -41.89
C GLN A 160 -13.25 -24.49 -42.28
#